data_AF-A0A538J8T7-F1
#
_entry.id   AF-A0A538J8T7-F1
#
_cell.length_a   1.000
_cell.length_b   1.000
_cell.length_c   1.000
_cell.angle_alpha   90.00
_cell.angle_beta   90.00
_cell.angle_gamma   90.00
#
_symmetry.space_group_name_H-M   'P 1'
#
loop_
_entity.id
_entity.type
_entity.pdbx_description
1 polymer ?
#
loop_
_entity_poly.entity_id
_entity_poly.type
_entity_poly.pdbx_seq_one_letter_code
_entity_poly.pdbx_strand_id
1 'polypeptide(L)'
;MIVIDDLQWADASSIALYRFLAREAIGAAMVLAATVRPNEPQDVSEALADIAPRTTRWPLGGLHRSDVDSLARSLGATLDEGLLEDLVNRTNGNPFVVREIVRLTSMSATIDVPTSVRQAIEQRLAHIPNNVGDSRESVYGRRDLAQGLRRPRRMQRSCAARGRGPGLDPGRPLPHI
;
A
#
# COMPACT_ATOMS: atom_id res chain seq x y z
N MET A 1 -20.28 -20.13 12.23
CA MET A 1 -19.10 -19.24 12.30
C MET A 1 -19.50 -17.89 11.74
N ILE A 2 -19.10 -16.81 12.39
CA ILE A 2 -19.29 -15.44 11.91
C ILE A 2 -17.90 -14.83 11.71
N VAL A 3 -17.68 -14.14 10.59
CA VAL A 3 -16.42 -13.48 10.26
C VAL A 3 -16.71 -12.03 9.88
N ILE A 4 -15.99 -11.09 10.47
CA ILE A 4 -16.00 -9.67 10.08
C ILE A 4 -14.67 -9.34 9.42
N ASP A 5 -14.69 -8.88 8.17
CA ASP A 5 -13.48 -8.47 7.46
C ASP A 5 -13.25 -6.95 7.63
N ASP A 6 -11.98 -6.54 7.66
CA ASP A 6 -11.50 -5.16 7.80
C ASP A 6 -12.21 -4.38 8.94
N LEU A 7 -12.28 -4.95 10.15
CA LEU A 7 -12.96 -4.36 11.32
C LEU A 7 -12.45 -2.95 11.69
N GLN A 8 -11.24 -2.57 11.25
CA GLN A 8 -10.74 -1.20 11.39
C GLN A 8 -11.56 -0.11 10.68
N TRP A 9 -12.42 -0.48 9.71
CA TRP A 9 -13.29 0.45 8.99
C TRP A 9 -14.72 0.49 9.54
N ALA A 10 -15.01 -0.29 10.59
CA ALA A 10 -16.31 -0.33 11.24
C ALA A 10 -16.53 0.93 12.10
N ASP A 11 -17.76 1.44 12.11
CA ASP A 11 -18.16 2.50 13.02
C ASP A 11 -18.24 2.02 14.49
N ALA A 12 -18.36 2.97 15.42
CA ALA A 12 -18.40 2.67 16.86
C ALA A 12 -19.57 1.77 17.29
N SER A 13 -20.72 1.81 16.60
CA SER A 13 -21.87 0.95 16.89
C SER A 13 -21.65 -0.49 16.39
N SER A 14 -21.02 -0.63 15.23
CA SER A 14 -20.58 -1.91 14.66
C SER A 14 -19.51 -2.58 15.54
N ILE A 15 -18.55 -1.81 16.06
CA ILE A 15 -17.55 -2.30 17.04
C ILE A 15 -18.22 -2.69 18.37
N ALA A 16 -19.19 -1.93 18.86
CA ALA A 16 -19.95 -2.26 20.06
C ALA A 16 -20.75 -3.57 19.90
N LEU A 17 -21.37 -3.80 18.74
CA LEU A 17 -22.04 -5.05 18.40
C LEU A 17 -21.06 -6.23 18.35
N TYR A 18 -19.89 -6.06 17.71
CA TYR A 18 -18.87 -7.10 17.68
C TYR A 18 -18.41 -7.49 19.09
N ARG A 19 -18.18 -6.52 19.98
CA ARG A 19 -17.84 -6.78 21.40
C ARG A 19 -18.94 -7.50 22.16
N PHE A 20 -20.20 -7.16 21.92
CA PHE A 20 -21.34 -7.88 22.50
C PHE A 20 -21.33 -9.35 22.04
N LEU A 21 -21.28 -9.60 20.72
CA LEU A 21 -21.24 -10.95 20.16
C LEU A 21 -20.01 -11.75 20.64
N ALA A 22 -18.86 -11.11 20.82
CA ALA A 22 -17.65 -11.75 21.34
C ALA A 22 -17.78 -12.20 22.80
N ARG A 23 -18.56 -11.49 23.62
CA ARG A 23 -18.87 -11.91 25.00
C ARG A 23 -19.89 -13.05 25.02
N GLU A 24 -20.96 -12.96 24.22
CA GLU A 24 -21.98 -14.01 24.12
C GLU A 24 -21.45 -15.30 23.44
N ALA A 25 -20.39 -15.22 22.63
CA ALA A 25 -19.73 -16.39 22.07
C ALA A 25 -19.06 -17.29 23.15
N ILE A 26 -18.76 -16.76 24.34
CA ILE A 26 -18.08 -17.49 25.40
C ILE A 26 -19.00 -18.58 25.97
N GLY A 27 -18.75 -19.83 25.61
CA GLY A 27 -19.56 -20.99 26.03
C GLY A 27 -20.70 -21.33 25.07
N ALA A 28 -20.89 -20.55 23.99
CA ALA A 28 -21.78 -20.91 22.89
C ALA A 28 -21.09 -21.83 21.88
N ALA A 29 -21.88 -22.57 21.10
CA ALA A 29 -21.39 -23.34 19.94
C ALA A 29 -21.10 -22.43 18.72
N MET A 30 -20.39 -21.33 18.93
CA MET A 30 -20.17 -20.27 17.94
C MET A 30 -18.70 -19.83 17.90
N VAL A 31 -18.12 -19.84 16.70
CA VAL A 31 -16.84 -19.17 16.40
C VAL A 31 -17.16 -17.79 15.82
N LEU A 32 -16.58 -16.75 16.44
CA LEU A 32 -16.54 -15.38 15.94
C LEU A 32 -15.08 -15.04 15.62
N ALA A 33 -14.83 -14.49 14.43
CA ALA A 33 -13.52 -14.04 14.00
C ALA A 33 -13.60 -12.64 13.38
N ALA A 34 -12.50 -11.89 13.44
CA ALA A 34 -12.35 -10.64 12.72
C ALA A 34 -10.93 -10.47 12.18
N THR A 35 -10.78 -9.80 11.04
CA THR A 35 -9.49 -9.30 10.56
C THR A 35 -9.30 -7.86 11.02
N VAL A 36 -8.08 -7.54 11.46
CA VAL A 36 -7.68 -6.19 11.89
C VAL A 36 -6.26 -5.96 11.42
N ARG A 37 -6.03 -4.87 10.69
CA ARG A 37 -4.68 -4.46 10.28
C ARG A 37 -3.83 -4.02 11.49
N PRO A 38 -2.53 -4.34 11.53
CA PRO A 38 -1.71 -4.17 12.73
C PRO A 38 -1.37 -2.72 13.11
N ASN A 39 -1.49 -1.77 12.17
CA ASN A 39 -1.02 -0.38 12.30
C ASN A 39 -2.16 0.66 12.23
N GLU A 40 -3.40 0.24 12.41
CA GLU A 40 -4.58 1.11 12.41
C GLU A 40 -4.73 1.86 13.76
N PRO A 41 -5.52 2.95 13.83
CA PRO A 41 -5.59 3.79 15.04
C PRO A 41 -5.90 3.02 16.32
N GLN A 42 -5.31 3.51 17.42
CA GLN A 42 -5.42 2.94 18.78
C GLN A 42 -6.86 2.61 19.17
N ASP A 43 -7.80 3.44 18.76
CA ASP A 43 -9.25 3.37 18.97
C ASP A 43 -9.81 1.95 18.84
N VAL A 44 -9.42 1.17 17.82
CA VAL A 44 -9.92 -0.19 17.60
C VAL A 44 -9.30 -1.17 18.59
N SER A 45 -8.00 -1.05 18.88
CA SER A 45 -7.32 -1.91 19.85
C SER A 45 -7.77 -1.61 21.29
N GLU A 46 -8.06 -0.35 21.61
CA GLU A 46 -8.58 0.09 22.90
C GLU A 46 -10.04 -0.31 23.07
N ALA A 47 -10.88 -0.14 22.04
CA ALA A 47 -12.27 -0.56 22.08
C ALA A 47 -12.42 -2.07 22.35
N LEU A 48 -11.52 -2.91 21.81
CA LEU A 48 -11.55 -4.37 21.97
C LEU A 48 -10.77 -4.88 23.20
N ALA A 49 -10.22 -4.00 24.03
CA ALA A 49 -9.35 -4.39 25.16
C ALA A 49 -10.05 -5.27 26.22
N ASP A 50 -11.37 -5.15 26.39
CA ASP A 50 -12.14 -5.95 27.36
C ASP A 50 -12.31 -7.42 26.95
N ILE A 51 -12.34 -7.69 25.64
CA ILE A 51 -12.46 -9.05 25.10
C ILE A 51 -11.10 -9.67 24.74
N ALA A 52 -10.02 -8.87 24.68
CA ALA A 52 -8.68 -9.33 24.34
C ALA A 52 -8.16 -10.51 25.20
N PRO A 53 -8.37 -10.58 26.54
CA PRO A 53 -7.92 -11.73 27.35
C PRO A 53 -8.60 -13.06 27.01
N ARG A 54 -9.68 -13.03 26.21
CA ARG A 54 -10.47 -14.19 25.79
C ARG A 54 -10.44 -14.39 24.27
N THR A 55 -9.61 -13.63 23.56
CA THR A 55 -9.47 -13.64 22.11
C THR A 55 -8.09 -14.16 21.72
N THR A 56 -8.01 -15.07 20.76
CA THR A 56 -6.73 -15.47 20.16
C THR A 56 -6.42 -14.55 18.98
N ARG A 57 -5.25 -13.89 19.00
CA ARG A 57 -4.78 -13.06 17.89
C ARG A 57 -3.71 -13.82 17.10
N TRP A 58 -3.98 -14.07 15.82
CA TRP A 58 -3.00 -14.64 14.89
C TRP A 58 -2.32 -13.52 14.08
N PRO A 59 -1.04 -13.18 14.36
CA PRO A 59 -0.30 -12.27 13.50
C PRO A 59 0.03 -12.97 12.17
N LEU A 60 -0.45 -12.41 11.06
CA LEU A 60 -0.17 -12.95 9.73
C LEU A 60 1.04 -12.22 9.12
N GLY A 61 2.08 -12.98 8.81
CA GLY A 61 3.26 -12.51 8.07
C GLY A 61 3.15 -12.78 6.57
N GLY A 62 4.25 -12.54 5.85
CA GLY A 62 4.45 -13.11 4.51
C GLY A 62 4.62 -14.63 4.57
N LEU A 63 4.33 -15.29 3.45
CA LEU A 63 4.56 -16.72 3.25
C LEU A 63 6.04 -17.09 3.38
N HIS A 64 6.34 -18.27 3.93
CA HIS A 64 7.69 -18.81 3.89
C HIS A 64 8.06 -19.31 2.48
N ARG A 65 9.36 -19.49 2.21
CA ARG A 65 9.88 -19.95 0.91
C ARG A 65 9.19 -21.21 0.37
N SER A 66 8.93 -22.19 1.24
CA SER A 66 8.21 -23.43 0.92
C SER A 66 6.78 -23.18 0.44
N ASP A 67 6.12 -22.19 1.03
CA ASP A 67 4.71 -21.88 0.78
C ASP A 67 4.59 -21.02 -0.49
N VAL A 68 5.61 -20.20 -0.79
CA VAL A 68 5.76 -19.48 -2.06
C VAL A 68 5.99 -20.45 -3.22
N ASP A 69 6.86 -21.45 -3.07
CA ASP A 69 7.05 -22.50 -4.08
C ASP A 69 5.76 -23.33 -4.28
N SER A 70 5.12 -23.73 -3.17
CA SER A 70 3.83 -24.46 -3.20
C SER A 70 2.73 -23.64 -3.90
N LEU A 71 2.65 -22.34 -3.63
CA LEU A 71 1.72 -21.42 -4.31
C LEU A 71 2.05 -21.30 -5.80
N ALA A 72 3.32 -21.13 -6.18
CA ALA A 72 3.73 -21.08 -7.59
C ALA A 72 3.34 -22.37 -8.34
N ARG A 73 3.62 -23.55 -7.75
CA ARG A 73 3.23 -24.85 -8.31
C ARG A 73 1.72 -25.00 -8.47
N SER A 74 0.94 -24.55 -7.48
CA SER A 74 -0.53 -24.55 -7.56
C SER A 74 -1.09 -23.67 -8.69
N LEU A 75 -0.32 -22.68 -9.13
CA LEU A 75 -0.63 -21.79 -10.25
C LEU A 75 -0.04 -22.29 -11.58
N GLY A 76 0.57 -23.48 -11.61
CA GLY A 76 1.15 -24.11 -12.79
C GLY A 76 2.59 -23.68 -13.12
N ALA A 77 3.24 -22.88 -12.26
CA ALA A 77 4.63 -22.48 -12.44
C ALA A 77 5.58 -23.36 -11.63
N THR A 78 6.66 -23.82 -12.25
CA THR A 78 7.81 -24.40 -11.55
C THR A 78 8.95 -23.41 -11.62
N LEU A 79 9.47 -23.00 -10.46
CA LEU A 79 10.59 -22.07 -10.34
C LEU A 79 11.88 -22.84 -10.06
N ASP A 80 13.00 -22.34 -10.58
CA ASP A 80 14.31 -22.73 -10.06
C ASP A 80 14.60 -22.02 -8.72
N GLU A 81 15.65 -22.45 -8.04
CA GLU A 81 16.00 -21.95 -6.70
C GLU A 81 16.27 -20.44 -6.70
N GLY A 82 16.86 -19.89 -7.77
CA GLY A 82 17.19 -18.47 -7.89
C GLY A 82 15.97 -17.59 -8.15
N LEU A 83 15.07 -18.03 -9.04
CA LEU A 83 13.79 -17.37 -9.29
C LEU A 83 12.88 -17.42 -8.06
N LEU A 84 12.88 -18.53 -7.32
CA LEU A 84 12.18 -18.64 -6.05
C LEU A 84 12.75 -17.68 -4.99
N GLU A 85 14.07 -17.53 -4.91
CA GLU A 85 14.72 -16.60 -3.99
C GLU A 85 14.38 -15.14 -4.30
N ASP A 86 14.52 -14.75 -5.57
CA ASP A 86 14.20 -13.40 -6.04
C ASP A 86 12.72 -13.06 -5.79
N LEU A 87 11.81 -14.01 -6.07
CA LEU A 87 10.39 -13.87 -5.79
C LEU A 87 10.09 -13.71 -4.30
N VAL A 88 10.69 -14.53 -3.42
CA VAL A 88 10.50 -14.39 -1.96
C VAL A 88 11.02 -13.04 -1.47
N ASN A 89 12.25 -12.68 -1.83
CA ASN A 89 12.91 -11.45 -1.37
C ASN A 89 12.16 -10.19 -1.82
N ARG A 90 11.65 -10.16 -3.06
CA ARG A 90 11.03 -8.95 -3.63
C ARG A 90 9.53 -8.84 -3.35
N THR A 91 8.87 -9.92 -2.99
CA THR A 91 7.47 -9.90 -2.50
C THR A 91 7.38 -9.86 -0.97
N ASN A 92 8.48 -10.11 -0.26
CA ASN A 92 8.49 -10.42 1.17
C ASN A 92 7.46 -11.51 1.55
N GLY A 93 7.32 -12.52 0.68
CA GLY A 93 6.34 -13.60 0.80
C GLY A 93 4.86 -13.18 0.66
N ASN A 94 4.53 -11.97 0.21
CA ASN A 94 3.13 -11.52 0.13
C ASN A 94 2.31 -12.40 -0.86
N PRO A 95 1.28 -13.15 -0.40
CA PRO A 95 0.56 -14.12 -1.25
C PRO A 95 -0.07 -13.50 -2.49
N PHE A 96 -0.60 -12.28 -2.36
CA PHE A 96 -1.25 -11.57 -3.47
C PHE A 96 -0.22 -11.17 -4.53
N VAL A 97 0.92 -10.64 -4.11
CA VAL A 97 1.98 -10.20 -5.03
C VAL A 97 2.65 -11.41 -5.71
N VAL A 98 2.94 -12.47 -4.96
CA VAL A 98 3.46 -13.74 -5.50
C VAL A 98 2.53 -14.27 -6.59
N ARG A 99 1.22 -14.38 -6.30
CA ARG A 99 0.22 -14.85 -7.26
C ARG A 99 0.11 -13.95 -8.48
N GLU A 100 0.16 -12.63 -8.31
CA GLU A 100 0.05 -11.67 -9.41
C GLU A 100 1.24 -11.77 -10.35
N ILE A 101 2.47 -11.82 -9.81
CA ILE A 101 3.69 -12.03 -10.57
C ILE A 101 3.61 -13.36 -11.33
N VAL A 102 3.41 -14.49 -10.62
CA VAL A 102 3.35 -15.82 -11.26
C VAL A 102 2.34 -15.86 -12.41
N ARG A 103 1.16 -15.22 -12.25
CA ARG A 103 0.14 -15.15 -13.32
C ARG A 103 0.57 -14.30 -14.51
N LEU A 104 1.12 -13.11 -14.29
CA LEU A 104 1.61 -12.24 -15.37
C LEU A 104 2.72 -12.93 -16.14
N THR A 105 3.61 -13.57 -15.40
CA THR A 105 4.78 -14.23 -15.94
C THR A 105 4.44 -15.55 -16.66
N SER A 106 3.38 -16.28 -16.27
CA SER A 106 2.87 -17.44 -17.03
C SER A 106 2.22 -17.06 -18.37
N MET A 107 1.90 -15.78 -18.60
CA MET A 107 1.43 -15.28 -19.90
C MET A 107 2.58 -14.94 -20.86
N SER A 108 3.82 -14.97 -20.38
CA SER A 108 5.05 -14.84 -21.17
C SER A 108 5.75 -16.20 -21.25
N ALA A 109 6.46 -16.49 -22.34
CA ALA A 109 7.24 -17.72 -22.47
C ALA A 109 8.52 -17.74 -21.61
N THR A 110 8.82 -16.63 -20.90
CA THR A 110 10.04 -16.43 -20.11
C THR A 110 9.67 -15.90 -18.74
N ILE A 111 10.31 -16.42 -17.68
CA ILE A 111 10.04 -15.97 -16.30
C ILE A 111 10.75 -14.64 -16.01
N ASP A 112 10.16 -13.54 -16.48
CA ASP A 112 10.51 -12.18 -16.04
C ASP A 112 9.63 -11.78 -14.84
N VAL A 113 10.26 -11.47 -13.71
CA VAL A 113 9.62 -11.09 -12.44
C VAL A 113 9.62 -9.55 -12.36
N PRO A 114 8.51 -8.85 -12.68
CA PRO A 114 8.50 -7.40 -12.91
C PRO A 114 9.09 -6.65 -11.72
N THR A 115 10.08 -5.78 -11.95
CA THR A 115 11.05 -5.27 -10.94
C THR A 115 10.41 -4.73 -9.64
N SER A 116 9.16 -4.28 -9.71
CA SER A 116 8.35 -3.80 -8.59
C SER A 116 6.90 -4.28 -8.64
N VAL A 117 6.26 -4.36 -7.46
CA VAL A 117 4.81 -4.61 -7.30
C VAL A 117 3.97 -3.61 -8.11
N ARG A 118 4.46 -2.36 -8.23
CA ARG A 118 3.86 -1.32 -9.05
C ARG A 118 3.74 -1.74 -10.52
N GLN A 119 4.80 -2.27 -11.13
CA GLN A 119 4.77 -2.73 -12.52
C GLN A 119 3.78 -3.90 -12.71
N ALA A 120 3.71 -4.84 -11.76
CA ALA A 120 2.72 -5.92 -11.82
C ALA A 120 1.27 -5.39 -11.78
N ILE A 121 0.98 -4.44 -10.88
CA ILE A 121 -0.33 -3.79 -10.80
C ILE A 121 -0.62 -2.97 -12.07
N GLU A 122 0.36 -2.23 -12.60
CA GLU A 122 0.22 -1.42 -13.81
C GLU A 122 -0.01 -2.29 -15.06
N GLN A 123 0.65 -3.44 -15.19
CA GLN A 123 0.40 -4.42 -16.25
C GLN A 123 -1.02 -5.00 -16.18
N ARG A 124 -1.55 -5.24 -14.97
CA ARG A 124 -2.95 -5.65 -14.77
C ARG A 124 -3.94 -4.54 -15.13
N LEU A 125 -3.69 -3.31 -14.68
CA LEU A 125 -4.52 -2.14 -15.00
C LEU A 125 -4.52 -1.79 -16.50
N ALA A 126 -3.43 -2.11 -17.22
CA ALA A 126 -3.35 -1.97 -18.68
C ALA A 126 -4.22 -2.97 -19.45
N HIS A 127 -4.58 -4.11 -18.84
CA HIS A 127 -5.43 -5.15 -19.44
C HIS A 127 -6.93 -5.01 -19.09
N ILE A 128 -7.32 -4.00 -18.30
CA ILE A 128 -8.74 -3.69 -18.09
C ILE A 128 -9.27 -2.98 -19.35
N PRO A 129 -10.35 -3.47 -19.99
CA PRO A 129 -10.94 -2.82 -21.16
C PRO A 129 -11.33 -1.36 -20.88
N ASN A 130 -11.14 -0.49 -21.88
CA ASN A 130 -11.47 0.95 -21.79
C ASN A 130 -12.98 1.25 -21.72
N ASN A 131 -13.84 0.29 -21.34
CA ASN A 131 -15.29 0.48 -21.22
C ASN A 131 -15.77 0.83 -19.80
N VAL A 132 -14.88 0.80 -18.79
CA VAL A 132 -15.17 1.41 -17.48
C VAL A 132 -14.82 2.89 -17.55
N GLY A 133 -15.80 3.70 -17.93
CA GLY A 133 -15.69 5.15 -17.86
C GLY A 133 -15.45 5.63 -16.42
N ASP A 134 -14.65 6.69 -16.29
CA ASP A 134 -14.68 7.60 -15.15
C ASP A 134 -14.24 7.09 -13.76
N SER A 135 -13.34 6.10 -13.69
CA SER A 135 -12.75 5.64 -12.40
C SER A 135 -11.23 5.57 -12.34
N ARG A 136 -10.51 5.92 -13.42
CA ARG A 136 -9.02 5.85 -13.45
C ARG A 136 -8.34 6.94 -12.62
N GLU A 137 -9.03 8.04 -12.31
CA GLU A 137 -8.44 9.21 -11.63
C GLU A 137 -8.40 9.07 -10.11
N SER A 138 -9.37 8.37 -9.49
CA SER A 138 -9.44 8.18 -8.04
C SER A 138 -8.23 7.42 -7.46
N VAL A 139 -7.65 6.48 -8.23
CA VAL A 139 -6.44 5.73 -7.85
C VAL A 139 -5.16 6.58 -7.97
N TYR A 140 -5.19 7.66 -8.77
CA TYR A 140 -4.04 8.54 -9.01
C TYR A 140 -4.16 9.88 -8.24
N GLY A 141 -4.53 9.78 -6.97
CA GLY A 141 -4.60 10.94 -6.07
C GLY A 141 -3.27 11.72 -6.04
N ARG A 142 -3.34 12.98 -6.51
CA ARG A 142 -2.29 14.03 -6.40
C ARG A 142 -1.09 13.92 -7.37
N ARG A 143 -1.36 14.13 -8.66
CA ARG A 143 -0.37 14.77 -9.55
C ARG A 143 -0.21 16.24 -9.14
N ASP A 144 0.96 16.66 -8.64
CA ASP A 144 1.32 18.10 -8.63
C ASP A 144 2.80 18.43 -8.30
N LEU A 145 3.76 17.55 -8.60
CA LEU A 145 5.20 17.82 -8.40
C LEU A 145 6.08 17.38 -9.59
N ALA A 146 5.83 17.94 -10.79
CA ALA A 146 6.72 17.73 -11.94
C ALA A 146 6.78 18.87 -12.99
N GLN A 147 5.87 19.85 -12.99
CA GLN A 147 5.93 21.00 -13.92
C GLN A 147 6.78 22.15 -13.34
N GLY A 148 8.09 21.89 -13.19
CA GLY A 148 9.04 22.87 -12.65
C GLY A 148 10.37 23.00 -13.41
N LEU A 149 10.56 22.28 -14.53
CA LEU A 149 11.85 22.23 -15.23
C LEU A 149 11.71 22.16 -16.77
N ARG A 150 11.33 23.27 -17.41
CA ARG A 150 11.80 23.59 -18.77
C ARG A 150 12.29 25.04 -18.87
N ARG A 151 13.51 25.18 -19.39
CA ARG A 151 14.29 26.42 -19.50
C ARG A 151 13.92 27.25 -20.75
N PRO A 152 14.37 28.51 -20.86
CA PRO A 152 13.59 29.57 -21.52
C PRO A 152 13.91 29.79 -22.99
N ARG A 153 13.00 30.50 -23.69
CA ARG A 153 13.33 31.28 -24.89
C ARG A 153 12.94 32.75 -24.71
N ARG A 154 13.99 33.59 -24.62
CA ARG A 154 14.13 34.94 -25.24
C ARG A 154 13.06 35.18 -26.35
N MET A 155 12.43 36.34 -26.55
CA MET A 155 12.78 37.77 -26.38
C MET A 155 11.63 38.53 -27.12
N GLN A 156 11.18 39.78 -26.89
CA GLN A 156 11.83 41.09 -26.69
C GLN A 156 10.72 42.15 -26.40
N ARG A 157 11.08 43.33 -25.84
CA ARG A 157 10.30 44.62 -25.85
C ARG A 157 8.99 44.66 -25.03
N SER A 158 8.54 45.78 -24.45
CA SER A 158 9.14 47.10 -24.16
C SER A 158 8.25 47.87 -23.15
N CYS A 159 8.72 49.03 -22.67
CA CYS A 159 7.96 50.12 -22.02
C CYS A 159 7.67 50.05 -20.49
N ALA A 160 8.68 50.48 -19.74
CA ALA A 160 8.64 51.70 -18.91
C ALA A 160 7.51 51.94 -17.88
N ALA A 161 7.86 51.80 -16.59
CA ALA A 161 7.55 52.81 -15.57
C ALA A 161 8.52 52.73 -14.36
N ARG A 162 9.25 53.84 -14.15
CA ARG A 162 9.46 54.58 -12.88
C ARG A 162 9.09 53.85 -11.56
N GLY A 163 9.93 53.78 -10.51
CA GLY A 163 11.30 54.30 -10.31
C GLY A 163 11.67 54.42 -8.81
N ARG A 164 12.86 54.98 -8.52
CA ARG A 164 13.46 55.30 -7.18
C ARG A 164 14.07 54.12 -6.39
N GLY A 165 15.40 54.14 -6.21
CA GLY A 165 16.10 53.65 -5.01
C GLY A 165 16.35 54.82 -4.04
N PRO A 166 17.44 54.88 -3.25
CA PRO A 166 18.47 53.89 -2.88
C PRO A 166 18.20 53.34 -1.44
N GLY A 167 18.93 52.40 -0.82
CA GLY A 167 20.28 51.85 -1.04
C GLY A 167 21.19 52.21 0.16
N LEU A 168 21.55 51.23 1.00
CA LEU A 168 22.63 51.29 2.01
C LEU A 168 22.91 49.89 2.59
N ASP A 169 24.18 49.52 2.58
CA ASP A 169 24.85 48.29 3.05
C ASP A 169 26.34 48.71 3.25
N PRO A 170 27.25 47.97 3.93
CA PRO A 170 27.13 46.88 4.92
C PRO A 170 27.69 47.31 6.31
N GLY A 171 27.54 46.46 7.34
CA GLY A 171 28.26 46.73 8.61
C GLY A 171 28.11 45.76 9.77
N ARG A 172 28.88 44.66 9.78
CA ARG A 172 29.76 44.24 10.90
C ARG A 172 30.36 42.82 10.69
N PRO A 173 31.69 42.65 10.75
CA PRO A 173 32.32 41.36 11.04
C PRO A 173 32.48 41.10 12.55
N LEU A 174 32.60 39.82 12.92
CA LEU A 174 33.05 39.31 14.23
C LEU A 174 34.59 39.49 14.38
N PRO A 175 35.19 39.50 15.59
CA PRO A 175 35.47 38.29 16.39
C PRO A 175 35.35 38.56 17.93
N HIS A 176 35.93 37.86 18.93
CA HIS A 176 36.80 36.66 19.07
C HIS A 176 36.55 36.01 20.45
N ILE A 177 36.53 34.68 20.56
CA ILE A 177 37.25 33.86 21.57
C ILE A 177 37.74 32.61 20.84
#